data_AF-A0A738CUV3-F1
#
_entry.id   AF-A0A738CUV3-F1
#
_cell.length_a   1.000
_cell.length_b   1.000
_cell.length_c   1.000
_cell.angle_alpha   90.00
_cell.angle_beta   90.00
_cell.angle_gamma   90.00
#
_symmetry.space_group_name_H-M   'P 1'
#
loop_
_entity.id
_entity.type
_entity.pdbx_description
1 polymer ?
#
loop_
_entity_poly.entity_id
_entity_poly.type
_entity_poly.pdbx_seq_one_letter_code
_entity_poly.pdbx_strand_id
1 'polypeptide(L)'
;MNRFSVFILLLLVGSEFSHASVQKTIFSADVVASACHVVVDAEGTSSSRLIFGTYRKSSAVSVPPRDFTVRLYESGATVQGCSAFLAGQIATLDFGNPGQLDAAGVVTHGAGDGIRIDVRAVDAQADTHGRLTQATHTVNYPVDFAARGQFRFRAQPVIPADVKAGEYSGALTFVVTYQ
;
A
#
# COMPACT_ATOMS: atom_id res chain seq x y z
N MET A 1 -76.91 59.54 16.48
CA MET A 1 -77.01 58.69 15.27
C MET A 1 -76.03 59.26 14.24
N ASN A 2 -74.80 58.75 14.12
CA ASN A 2 -74.38 57.60 13.28
C ASN A 2 -74.65 57.87 11.77
N ARG A 3 -73.72 57.82 10.81
CA ARG A 3 -72.49 57.02 10.59
C ARG A 3 -71.86 57.43 9.22
N PHE A 4 -70.68 56.85 8.92
CA PHE A 4 -70.05 56.61 7.60
C PHE A 4 -69.20 57.74 7.00
N SER A 5 -68.01 57.52 6.45
CA SER A 5 -67.15 56.32 6.38
C SER A 5 -65.72 56.77 6.06
N VAL A 6 -64.78 56.16 6.78
CA VAL A 6 -63.33 56.16 6.50
C VAL A 6 -63.07 55.41 5.20
N PHE A 7 -62.11 55.87 4.38
CA PHE A 7 -61.21 55.02 3.60
C PHE A 7 -59.94 55.80 3.23
N ILE A 8 -58.91 55.69 4.07
CA ILE A 8 -57.54 56.08 3.76
C ILE A 8 -56.86 54.81 3.24
N LEU A 9 -56.56 54.79 1.94
CA LEU A 9 -55.84 53.69 1.29
C LEU A 9 -54.35 53.83 1.62
N LEU A 10 -53.87 53.08 2.62
CA LEU A 10 -52.45 52.91 2.90
C LEU A 10 -51.83 52.03 1.80
N LEU A 11 -51.09 52.65 0.88
CA LEU A 11 -50.17 51.97 -0.02
C LEU A 11 -48.94 51.53 0.78
N LEU A 12 -48.98 50.29 1.28
CA LEU A 12 -47.80 49.56 1.74
C LEU A 12 -46.92 49.26 0.53
N VAL A 13 -45.95 50.13 0.27
CA VAL A 13 -44.83 49.83 -0.64
C VAL A 13 -44.01 48.75 0.03
N GLY A 14 -44.25 47.50 -0.36
CA GLY A 14 -43.38 46.38 -0.02
C GLY A 14 -42.00 46.66 -0.58
N SER A 15 -41.03 46.83 0.31
CA SER A 15 -39.61 46.79 -0.03
C SER A 15 -39.28 45.38 -0.53
N GLU A 16 -39.21 45.21 -1.85
CA GLU A 16 -38.60 44.02 -2.45
C GLU A 16 -37.12 44.02 -2.10
N PHE A 17 -36.75 43.28 -1.05
CA PHE A 17 -35.37 42.92 -0.79
C PHE A 17 -34.88 42.05 -1.95
N SER A 18 -34.16 42.66 -2.89
CA SER A 18 -33.43 41.92 -3.91
C SER A 18 -32.33 41.11 -3.24
N HIS A 19 -32.59 39.83 -2.96
CA HIS A 19 -31.58 38.89 -2.52
C HIS A 19 -30.68 38.55 -3.72
N ALA A 20 -29.55 39.23 -3.84
CA ALA A 20 -28.47 38.78 -4.73
C ALA A 20 -27.81 37.54 -4.12
N SER A 21 -28.23 36.35 -4.57
CA SER A 21 -27.55 35.10 -4.24
C SER A 21 -26.25 35.00 -5.05
N VAL A 22 -25.11 35.15 -4.38
CA VAL A 22 -23.81 34.85 -4.99
C VAL A 22 -23.58 33.35 -4.88
N GLN A 23 -23.88 32.62 -5.95
CA GLN A 23 -23.59 31.18 -6.02
C GLN A 23 -22.15 30.96 -6.49
N LYS A 24 -21.28 30.55 -5.56
CA LYS A 24 -19.88 30.21 -5.86
C LYS A 24 -19.75 28.70 -6.08
N THR A 25 -19.48 28.28 -7.30
CA THR A 25 -19.11 26.90 -7.61
C THR A 25 -17.60 26.76 -7.58
N ILE A 26 -17.08 25.95 -6.66
CA ILE A 26 -15.65 25.64 -6.57
C ILE A 26 -15.42 24.27 -7.21
N PHE A 27 -14.54 24.21 -8.19
CA PHE A 27 -14.08 22.96 -8.78
C PHE A 27 -12.72 22.60 -8.20
N SER A 28 -12.57 21.38 -7.72
CA SER A 28 -11.30 20.80 -7.27
C SER A 28 -11.08 19.51 -8.04
N ALA A 29 -9.89 19.31 -8.57
CA ALA A 29 -9.52 18.11 -9.30
C ALA A 29 -8.03 17.82 -9.10
N ASP A 30 -7.70 16.55 -8.90
CA ASP A 30 -6.32 16.09 -8.82
C ASP A 30 -5.87 15.58 -10.18
N VAL A 31 -4.72 16.06 -10.65
CA VAL A 31 -4.06 15.56 -11.87
C VAL A 31 -2.92 14.65 -11.42
N VAL A 32 -3.02 13.36 -11.74
CA VAL A 32 -2.08 12.34 -11.26
C VAL A 32 -1.36 11.63 -12.40
N ALA A 33 -0.24 10.97 -12.06
CA ALA A 33 0.48 10.08 -12.96
C ALA A 33 -0.40 8.88 -13.37
N SER A 34 -0.21 8.39 -14.60
CA SER A 34 -0.93 7.22 -15.11
C SER A 34 -0.38 5.88 -14.60
N ALA A 35 0.90 5.83 -14.22
CA ALA A 35 1.56 4.64 -13.73
C ALA A 35 2.79 4.98 -12.88
N CYS A 36 3.17 4.05 -12.01
CA CYS A 36 4.37 4.14 -11.18
C CYS A 36 5.41 3.12 -11.65
N HIS A 37 6.69 3.48 -11.61
CA HIS A 37 7.81 2.56 -11.77
C HIS A 37 8.21 1.99 -10.42
N VAL A 38 8.43 0.68 -10.37
CA VAL A 38 8.74 -0.04 -9.12
C VAL A 38 10.20 -0.45 -9.11
N VAL A 39 10.88 -0.20 -8.00
CA VAL A 39 12.23 -0.66 -7.71
C VAL A 39 12.22 -1.41 -6.39
N VAL A 40 12.91 -2.54 -6.32
CA VAL A 40 13.14 -3.28 -5.07
C VAL A 40 14.56 -3.01 -4.60
N ASP A 41 14.67 -2.61 -3.34
CA ASP A 41 15.91 -2.28 -2.66
C ASP A 41 16.11 -3.26 -1.49
N ALA A 42 17.03 -4.22 -1.67
CA ALA A 42 17.46 -5.15 -0.65
C ALA A 42 18.70 -4.58 0.08
N GLU A 43 18.57 -4.37 1.38
CA GLU A 43 19.67 -3.91 2.26
C GLU A 43 20.37 -2.60 1.83
N GLY A 44 19.65 -1.67 1.17
CA GLY A 44 20.21 -0.39 0.70
C GLY A 44 20.95 -0.48 -0.63
N THR A 45 20.86 -1.61 -1.32
CA THR A 45 21.34 -1.80 -2.69
C THR A 45 20.15 -1.89 -3.65
N SER A 46 20.27 -1.31 -4.84
CA SER A 46 19.25 -1.44 -5.91
C SER A 46 19.24 -2.86 -6.52
N SER A 47 19.03 -3.85 -5.67
CA SER A 47 19.01 -5.28 -5.94
C SER A 47 17.68 -5.85 -5.43
N SER A 48 17.04 -6.69 -6.24
CA SER A 48 15.87 -7.47 -5.84
C SER A 48 16.25 -8.80 -5.17
N ARG A 49 17.55 -9.08 -4.99
CA ARG A 49 18.05 -10.33 -4.43
C ARG A 49 18.41 -10.18 -2.96
N LEU A 50 17.75 -10.96 -2.11
CA LEU A 50 18.10 -11.13 -0.70
C LEU A 50 19.04 -12.32 -0.54
N ILE A 51 20.14 -12.14 0.21
CA ILE A 51 21.09 -13.19 0.54
C ILE A 51 21.06 -13.43 2.04
N PHE A 52 20.60 -14.62 2.41
CA PHE A 52 20.58 -15.07 3.80
C PHE A 52 21.90 -15.72 4.19
N GLY A 53 22.25 -15.63 5.48
CA GLY A 53 23.46 -16.25 6.01
C GLY A 53 23.36 -17.78 6.09
N THR A 54 24.47 -18.41 6.44
CA THR A 54 24.55 -19.87 6.60
C THR A 54 23.88 -20.33 7.90
N TYR A 55 22.90 -21.22 7.78
CA TYR A 55 22.35 -21.96 8.92
C TYR A 55 23.28 -23.11 9.33
N ARG A 56 23.64 -23.18 10.62
CA ARG A 56 24.44 -24.27 11.18
C ARG A 56 23.56 -25.15 12.06
N LYS A 57 23.31 -26.38 11.62
CA LYS A 57 22.53 -27.36 12.40
C LYS A 57 23.05 -27.60 13.80
N SER A 58 24.37 -27.52 14.00
CA SER A 58 25.01 -27.76 15.30
C SER A 58 24.65 -26.74 16.37
N SER A 59 24.38 -25.48 15.99
CA SER A 59 23.98 -24.43 16.94
C SER A 59 22.48 -24.22 17.00
N ALA A 60 21.74 -24.67 15.98
CA ALA A 60 20.30 -24.44 15.82
C ALA A 60 19.88 -22.96 15.95
N VAL A 61 20.83 -22.03 15.76
CA VAL A 61 20.57 -20.59 15.81
C VAL A 61 19.86 -20.18 14.53
N SER A 62 18.73 -19.49 14.67
CA SER A 62 17.97 -18.96 13.54
C SER A 62 18.80 -18.03 12.67
N VAL A 63 18.59 -18.11 11.35
CA VAL A 63 19.20 -17.16 10.41
C VAL A 63 18.56 -15.77 10.64
N PRO A 64 19.37 -14.69 10.76
CA PRO A 64 18.84 -13.35 10.94
C PRO A 64 17.90 -12.93 9.80
N PRO A 65 16.84 -12.15 10.11
CA PRO A 65 15.96 -11.60 9.09
C PRO A 65 16.68 -10.54 8.24
N ARG A 66 16.17 -10.31 7.04
CA ARG A 66 16.63 -9.26 6.12
C ARG A 66 15.46 -8.38 5.72
N ASP A 67 15.70 -7.08 5.64
CA ASP A 67 14.69 -6.11 5.24
C ASP A 67 14.87 -5.76 3.75
N PHE A 68 13.76 -5.58 3.06
CA PHE A 68 13.71 -5.03 1.71
C PHE A 68 12.65 -3.95 1.60
N THR A 69 12.86 -3.02 0.68
CA THR A 69 11.95 -1.90 0.44
C THR A 69 11.47 -1.94 -1.00
N VAL A 70 10.16 -1.88 -1.19
CA VAL A 70 9.55 -1.59 -2.49
C VAL A 70 9.42 -0.07 -2.59
N ARG A 71 10.10 0.52 -3.57
CA ARG A 71 10.07 1.95 -3.87
C ARG A 71 9.31 2.18 -5.16
N LEU A 72 8.42 3.17 -5.15
CA LEU A 72 7.70 3.62 -6.33
C LEU A 72 8.09 5.04 -6.70
N TYR A 73 8.19 5.27 -8.01
CA TYR A 73 8.56 6.54 -8.62
C TYR A 73 7.55 6.88 -9.71
N GLU A 74 7.26 8.16 -9.90
CA GLU A 74 6.60 8.61 -11.12
C GLU A 74 7.51 8.41 -12.33
N SER A 75 6.90 8.26 -13.51
CA SER A 75 7.65 8.12 -14.75
C SER A 75 8.51 9.35 -15.02
N GLY A 76 9.84 9.14 -15.07
CA GLY A 76 10.82 10.20 -15.26
C GLY A 76 11.23 10.94 -13.97
N ALA A 77 10.66 10.59 -12.81
CA ALA A 77 11.05 11.18 -11.54
C ALA A 77 12.32 10.55 -10.96
N THR A 78 13.19 11.39 -10.40
CA THR A 78 14.34 10.98 -9.58
C THR A 78 14.00 10.97 -8.09
N VAL A 79 12.85 11.55 -7.72
CA VAL A 79 12.34 11.61 -6.36
C VAL A 79 11.32 10.50 -6.17
N GLN A 80 11.45 9.80 -5.05
CA GLN A 80 10.52 8.75 -4.66
C GLN A 80 9.12 9.32 -4.38
N GLY A 81 8.11 8.56 -4.76
CA GLY A 81 6.71 8.95 -4.65
C GLY A 81 5.97 8.68 -5.96
N CYS A 82 4.66 8.51 -5.86
CA CYS A 82 3.81 8.36 -7.03
C CYS A 82 2.41 8.88 -6.77
N SER A 83 2.00 9.92 -7.51
CA SER A 83 0.66 10.49 -7.39
C SER A 83 -0.45 9.58 -7.91
N ALA A 84 -0.14 8.52 -8.68
CA ALA A 84 -1.16 7.58 -9.16
C ALA A 84 -1.98 6.95 -8.01
N PHE A 85 -1.39 6.82 -6.82
CA PHE A 85 -2.11 6.36 -5.62
C PHE A 85 -3.23 7.31 -5.18
N LEU A 86 -3.15 8.59 -5.52
CA LEU A 86 -4.18 9.58 -5.20
C LEU A 86 -5.44 9.44 -6.07
N ALA A 87 -5.41 8.65 -7.15
CA ALA A 87 -6.61 8.31 -7.91
C ALA A 87 -7.49 7.27 -7.22
N GLY A 88 -6.94 6.52 -6.26
CA GLY A 88 -7.67 5.53 -5.48
C GLY A 88 -7.91 5.97 -4.04
N GLN A 89 -8.56 5.09 -3.28
CA GLN A 89 -8.70 5.17 -1.82
C GLN A 89 -7.75 4.22 -1.09
N ILE A 90 -7.33 3.13 -1.74
CA ILE A 90 -6.46 2.12 -1.14
C ILE A 90 -5.36 1.72 -2.13
N ALA A 91 -4.14 1.55 -1.61
CA ALA A 91 -3.04 0.93 -2.32
C ALA A 91 -2.85 -0.51 -1.85
N THR A 92 -2.80 -1.45 -2.78
CA THR A 92 -2.73 -2.88 -2.49
C THR A 92 -1.50 -3.49 -3.13
N LEU A 93 -0.66 -4.14 -2.32
CA LEU A 93 0.44 -4.98 -2.78
C LEU A 93 0.00 -6.43 -2.67
N ASP A 94 -0.17 -7.08 -3.81
CA ASP A 94 -0.59 -8.46 -3.92
C ASP A 94 0.61 -9.36 -4.27
N PHE A 95 0.92 -10.34 -3.42
CA PHE A 95 2.14 -11.12 -3.50
C PHE A 95 1.92 -12.55 -4.02
N GLY A 96 2.90 -13.04 -4.76
CA GLY A 96 3.01 -14.44 -5.17
C GLY A 96 2.27 -14.77 -6.46
N ASN A 97 3.02 -15.37 -7.39
CA ASN A 97 2.42 -16.15 -8.48
C ASN A 97 2.12 -17.58 -8.00
N PRO A 98 1.30 -18.36 -8.74
CA PRO A 98 1.05 -19.76 -8.42
C PRO A 98 2.35 -20.53 -8.15
N GLY A 99 2.40 -21.24 -7.02
CA GLY A 99 3.55 -22.03 -6.59
C GLY A 99 4.64 -21.28 -5.82
N GLN A 100 4.58 -19.94 -5.72
CA GLN A 100 5.55 -19.17 -4.94
C GLN A 100 5.21 -19.07 -3.45
N LEU A 101 3.92 -19.18 -3.10
CA LEU A 101 3.43 -19.20 -1.73
C LEU A 101 2.68 -20.50 -1.47
N ASP A 102 2.81 -21.01 -0.25
CA ASP A 102 1.96 -22.06 0.30
C ASP A 102 1.39 -21.62 1.67
N ALA A 103 0.78 -22.55 2.42
CA ALA A 103 0.23 -22.26 3.74
C ALA A 103 1.29 -21.86 4.79
N ALA A 104 2.57 -22.11 4.53
CA ALA A 104 3.67 -21.90 5.46
C ALA A 104 4.57 -20.72 5.08
N GLY A 105 4.50 -20.19 3.86
CA GLY A 105 5.18 -18.96 3.44
C GLY A 105 5.67 -19.03 2.00
N VAL A 106 6.75 -18.29 1.70
CA VAL A 106 7.39 -18.35 0.38
C VAL A 106 8.09 -19.69 0.22
N VAL A 107 7.73 -20.39 -0.85
CA VAL A 107 8.30 -21.68 -1.23
C VAL A 107 9.74 -21.47 -1.68
N THR A 108 10.62 -22.37 -1.23
CA THR A 108 12.00 -22.42 -1.71
C THR A 108 12.27 -23.79 -2.33
N HIS A 109 13.27 -23.85 -3.18
CA HIS A 109 13.65 -25.01 -3.98
C HIS A 109 15.12 -25.38 -3.77
N GLY A 110 15.44 -26.66 -3.95
CA GLY A 110 16.80 -27.21 -3.86
C GLY A 110 16.98 -28.05 -2.60
N ALA A 111 18.09 -27.88 -1.87
CA ALA A 111 18.24 -28.54 -0.56
C ALA A 111 17.22 -28.03 0.48
N GLY A 112 16.61 -26.88 0.20
CA GLY A 112 15.63 -26.21 1.04
C GLY A 112 14.17 -26.42 0.67
N ASP A 113 13.76 -27.47 -0.09
CA ASP A 113 12.33 -27.68 -0.42
C ASP A 113 11.37 -27.62 0.80
N GLY A 114 11.87 -27.83 2.03
CA GLY A 114 11.12 -27.66 3.29
C GLY A 114 11.34 -26.34 4.04
N ILE A 115 12.26 -25.47 3.60
CA ILE A 115 12.48 -24.12 4.15
C ILE A 115 11.42 -23.19 3.57
N ARG A 116 10.87 -22.31 4.42
CA ARG A 116 9.98 -21.23 4.00
C ARG A 116 10.56 -19.88 4.35
N ILE A 117 10.35 -18.89 3.49
CA ILE A 117 10.65 -17.50 3.85
C ILE A 117 9.38 -16.87 4.41
N ASP A 118 9.44 -16.46 5.67
CA ASP A 118 8.42 -15.67 6.34
C ASP A 118 8.60 -14.21 5.94
N VAL A 119 7.70 -13.70 5.10
CA VAL A 119 7.70 -12.30 4.67
C VAL A 119 6.57 -11.56 5.39
N ARG A 120 6.84 -10.37 5.92
CA ARG A 120 5.88 -9.54 6.66
C ARG A 120 6.06 -8.07 6.35
N ALA A 121 4.97 -7.32 6.30
CA ALA A 121 5.03 -5.86 6.27
C ALA A 121 5.50 -5.32 7.63
N VAL A 122 6.38 -4.32 7.62
CA VAL A 122 6.89 -3.68 8.85
C VAL A 122 6.38 -2.25 9.04
N ASP A 123 5.79 -1.65 8.02
CA ASP A 123 5.21 -0.31 8.12
C ASP A 123 3.95 -0.32 8.98
N ALA A 124 3.84 0.59 9.94
CA ALA A 124 2.69 0.68 10.85
C ALA A 124 1.34 0.93 10.14
N GLN A 125 1.38 1.42 8.91
CA GLN A 125 0.21 1.73 8.08
C GLN A 125 -0.31 0.53 7.29
N ALA A 126 0.42 -0.60 7.29
CA ALA A 126 -0.07 -1.83 6.70
C ALA A 126 -1.28 -2.35 7.49
N ASP A 127 -2.30 -2.83 6.79
CA ASP A 127 -3.48 -3.45 7.40
C ASP A 127 -3.17 -4.80 8.06
N THR A 128 -2.13 -5.48 7.60
CA THR A 128 -1.65 -6.75 8.13
C THR A 128 -0.13 -6.77 8.32
N HIS A 129 0.28 -7.41 9.41
CA HIS A 129 1.68 -7.70 9.75
C HIS A 129 1.94 -9.19 9.89
N GLY A 130 0.96 -10.01 9.48
CA GLY A 130 1.06 -11.45 9.48
C GLY A 130 2.05 -11.95 8.44
N ARG A 131 2.41 -13.24 8.55
CA ARG A 131 3.16 -13.93 7.52
C ARG A 131 2.37 -13.93 6.21
N LEU A 132 3.04 -13.59 5.11
CA LEU A 132 2.48 -13.79 3.77
C LEU A 132 2.40 -15.29 3.45
N THR A 133 1.20 -15.74 3.09
CA THR A 133 0.91 -17.14 2.73
C THR A 133 -0.01 -17.17 1.51
N GLN A 134 -0.26 -18.35 0.94
CA GLN A 134 -1.23 -18.51 -0.13
C GLN A 134 -2.66 -18.07 0.25
N ALA A 135 -3.00 -18.00 1.54
CA ALA A 135 -4.30 -17.50 1.99
C ALA A 135 -4.28 -16.01 2.37
N THR A 136 -3.10 -15.46 2.63
CA THR A 136 -2.91 -14.10 3.18
C THR A 136 -1.74 -13.44 2.47
N HIS A 137 -1.90 -13.11 1.20
CA HIS A 137 -0.83 -12.60 0.34
C HIS A 137 -1.01 -11.13 -0.07
N THR A 138 -2.01 -10.46 0.48
CA THR A 138 -2.34 -9.08 0.13
C THR A 138 -2.06 -8.17 1.32
N VAL A 139 -1.44 -7.02 1.07
CA VAL A 139 -1.21 -5.97 2.07
C VAL A 139 -1.74 -4.65 1.54
N ASN A 140 -2.63 -4.03 2.32
CA ASN A 140 -3.27 -2.78 1.96
C ASN A 140 -2.69 -1.61 2.76
N TYR A 141 -2.66 -0.44 2.13
CA TYR A 141 -2.13 0.79 2.69
C TYR A 141 -3.05 1.97 2.37
N PRO A 142 -3.21 2.92 3.33
CA PRO A 142 -3.80 4.22 3.06
C PRO A 142 -3.06 4.97 1.94
N VAL A 143 -3.80 5.68 1.10
CA VAL A 143 -3.24 6.34 -0.10
C VAL A 143 -2.29 7.49 0.22
N ASP A 144 -2.49 8.20 1.33
CA ASP A 144 -1.60 9.27 1.79
C ASP A 144 -0.21 8.74 2.22
N PHE A 145 -0.18 7.51 2.73
CA PHE A 145 1.06 6.78 2.96
C PHE A 145 1.65 6.26 1.64
N ALA A 146 0.82 5.61 0.82
CA ALA A 146 1.24 4.98 -0.42
C ALA A 146 1.80 5.96 -1.46
N ALA A 147 1.27 7.18 -1.52
CA ALA A 147 1.74 8.25 -2.41
C ALA A 147 3.21 8.64 -2.16
N ARG A 148 3.75 8.36 -0.97
CA ARG A 148 5.18 8.52 -0.65
C ARG A 148 6.06 7.47 -1.32
N GLY A 149 5.45 6.41 -1.85
CA GLY A 149 6.10 5.40 -2.67
C GLY A 149 7.09 4.53 -1.92
N GLN A 150 6.94 4.28 -0.61
CA GLN A 150 7.84 3.43 0.17
C GLN A 150 7.09 2.39 0.99
N PHE A 151 7.38 1.11 0.76
CA PHE A 151 6.80 0.00 1.50
C PHE A 151 7.92 -0.92 1.97
N ARG A 152 7.98 -1.19 3.27
CA ARG A 152 9.05 -1.95 3.90
C ARG A 152 8.54 -3.32 4.34
N PHE A 153 9.36 -4.31 4.08
CA PHE A 153 9.08 -5.70 4.40
C PHE A 153 10.30 -6.35 5.04
N ARG A 154 10.03 -7.37 5.85
CA ARG A 154 11.05 -8.20 6.47
C ARG A 154 10.86 -9.64 6.02
N ALA A 155 11.95 -10.27 5.61
CA ALA A 155 12.01 -11.66 5.19
C ALA A 155 12.89 -12.46 6.16
N GLN A 156 12.41 -13.60 6.64
CA GLN A 156 13.13 -14.47 7.56
C GLN A 156 13.04 -15.95 7.14
N PRO A 157 14.16 -16.67 7.00
CA PRO A 157 14.12 -18.11 6.77
C PRO A 157 13.58 -18.85 8.00
N VAL A 158 12.58 -19.68 7.79
CA VAL A 158 12.03 -20.62 8.76
C VAL A 158 12.53 -22.00 8.37
N ILE A 159 13.45 -22.53 9.17
CA ILE A 159 14.22 -23.72 8.86
C ILE A 159 13.74 -24.88 9.75
N PRO A 160 13.22 -25.98 9.18
CA PRO A 160 12.79 -27.13 9.97
C PRO A 160 13.98 -27.93 10.49
N ALA A 161 13.76 -28.76 11.51
CA ALA A 161 14.82 -29.53 12.17
C ALA A 161 15.48 -30.57 11.24
N ASP A 162 14.72 -31.12 10.30
CA ASP A 162 15.12 -32.16 9.35
C ASP A 162 15.66 -31.60 8.02
N VAL A 163 15.92 -30.28 7.94
CA VAL A 163 16.43 -29.61 6.73
C VAL A 163 17.66 -30.33 6.14
N LYS A 164 17.80 -30.39 4.83
CA LYS A 164 19.00 -30.98 4.19
C LYS A 164 20.10 -29.93 4.04
N ALA A 165 21.35 -30.39 3.98
CA ALA A 165 22.47 -29.50 3.69
C ALA A 165 22.52 -29.18 2.19
N GLY A 166 22.75 -27.91 1.86
CA GLY A 166 22.92 -27.44 0.49
C GLY A 166 22.33 -26.04 0.29
N GLU A 167 22.37 -25.58 -0.95
CA GLU A 167 21.80 -24.30 -1.34
C GLU A 167 20.29 -24.39 -1.58
N TYR A 168 19.62 -23.27 -1.33
CA TYR A 168 18.20 -23.11 -1.63
C TYR A 168 17.94 -21.73 -2.21
N SER A 169 16.88 -21.64 -3.00
CA SER A 169 16.44 -20.36 -3.60
C SER A 169 14.93 -20.33 -3.72
N GLY A 170 14.35 -19.13 -3.70
CA GLY A 170 12.92 -18.92 -3.90
C GLY A 170 12.71 -17.59 -4.62
N ALA A 171 11.49 -17.37 -5.06
CA ALA A 171 11.08 -16.12 -5.69
C ALA A 171 9.72 -15.72 -5.16
N LEU A 172 9.53 -14.42 -4.97
CA LEU A 172 8.25 -13.84 -4.61
C LEU A 172 8.00 -12.64 -5.53
N THR A 173 7.01 -12.76 -6.40
CA THR A 173 6.54 -11.66 -7.23
C THR A 173 5.49 -10.86 -6.48
N PHE A 174 5.19 -9.66 -6.97
CA PHE A 174 4.06 -8.89 -6.48
C PHE A 174 3.51 -7.98 -7.57
N VAL A 175 2.27 -7.56 -7.38
CA VAL A 175 1.57 -6.59 -8.20
C VAL A 175 1.09 -5.45 -7.30
N VAL A 176 1.26 -4.22 -7.76
CA VAL A 176 0.74 -3.03 -7.06
C VAL A 176 -0.52 -2.58 -7.78
N THR A 177 -1.61 -2.42 -7.02
CA THR A 177 -2.87 -1.88 -7.52
C THR A 177 -3.30 -0.69 -6.67
N TYR A 178 -3.99 0.26 -7.30
CA TYR A 178 -4.56 1.46 -6.68
C TYR A 178 -6.01 1.55 -7.14
N GLN A 179 -6.93 1.47 -6.19
CA GLN A 179 -8.39 1.45 -6.40
C GLN A 179 -9.07 2.48 -5.53
#